data_AF-A0AA39V3B3-F1
#
_entry.id   AF-A0AA39V3B3-F1
#
_cell.length_a   1.000
_cell.length_b   1.000
_cell.length_c   1.000
_cell.angle_alpha   90.00
_cell.angle_beta   90.00
_cell.angle_gamma   90.00
#
_symmetry.space_group_name_H-M   'P 1'
#
loop_
_entity.id
_entity.type
_entity.pdbx_description
1 polymer ?
#
loop_
_entity_poly.entity_id
_entity_poly.type
_entity_poly.pdbx_seq_one_letter_code
_entity_poly.pdbx_strand_id
1 'polypeptide(L)'
;MGNTPSSHKISAQDRAILDMKNQRDKLHQYQQRITIVTDRETEIARECLARGDKSKALLALRRKKFQQSLLAKTDAQLQTLEELTSSVEFAQVQKDVMFGLQQGTKVLKQINAEMGGIENVEKLMGENEEARAYQREISEMLGGQMSNQDEDEVEDELEALEGEILGSKAEEAVEFPDAPQKEPVFAGELKAVGQQKARARARAAERAAAQAAEPMFA
;
A
#
# COMPACT_ATOMS: atom_id res chain seq x y z
N MET A 1 -19.58 -36.63 -28.96
CA MET A 1 -18.94 -35.70 -29.92
C MET A 1 -18.90 -34.33 -29.29
N GLY A 2 -17.77 -33.62 -29.34
CA GLY A 2 -17.68 -32.24 -28.86
C GLY A 2 -16.37 -31.84 -28.19
N ASN A 3 -15.22 -32.31 -28.69
CA ASN A 3 -13.94 -31.70 -28.33
C ASN A 3 -13.69 -30.51 -29.28
N THR A 4 -14.36 -29.38 -29.03
CA THR A 4 -13.97 -28.12 -29.66
C THR A 4 -12.75 -27.61 -28.92
N PRO A 5 -11.54 -27.60 -29.50
CA PRO A 5 -10.43 -26.90 -28.89
C PRO A 5 -10.84 -25.42 -28.85
N SER A 6 -11.01 -24.87 -27.65
CA SER A 6 -11.15 -23.43 -27.45
C SER A 6 -9.84 -22.80 -27.91
N SER A 7 -9.75 -22.51 -29.20
CA SER A 7 -8.64 -21.74 -29.76
C SER A 7 -8.72 -20.37 -29.09
N HIS A 8 -7.86 -20.14 -28.08
CA HIS A 8 -7.66 -18.84 -27.50
C HIS A 8 -7.21 -17.92 -28.64
N LYS A 9 -8.16 -17.13 -29.15
CA LYS A 9 -7.92 -16.17 -30.21
C LYS A 9 -6.98 -15.13 -29.62
N ILE A 10 -5.71 -15.20 -29.99
CA ILE A 10 -4.68 -14.22 -29.61
C ILE A 10 -5.24 -12.83 -29.91
N SER A 11 -5.42 -12.02 -28.87
CA SER A 11 -5.94 -10.66 -29.01
C SER A 11 -4.93 -9.79 -29.76
N ALA A 12 -5.39 -8.72 -30.42
CA ALA A 12 -4.50 -7.69 -30.95
C ALA A 12 -3.60 -7.11 -29.85
N GLN A 13 -4.10 -7.08 -28.60
CA GLN A 13 -3.35 -6.67 -27.41
C GLN A 13 -2.21 -7.64 -27.10
N ASP A 14 -2.45 -8.95 -27.15
CA ASP A 14 -1.45 -9.97 -26.86
C ASP A 14 -0.32 -9.94 -27.90
N ARG A 15 -0.66 -9.68 -29.17
CA ARG A 15 0.34 -9.48 -30.23
C ARG A 15 1.19 -8.24 -29.96
N ALA A 16 0.58 -7.12 -29.58
CA ALA A 16 1.32 -5.90 -29.25
C ALA A 16 2.27 -6.09 -28.05
N ILE A 17 1.82 -6.79 -27.00
CA ILE A 17 2.67 -7.13 -25.83
C ILE A 17 3.82 -8.04 -26.25
N LEU A 18 3.56 -9.04 -27.08
CA LEU A 18 4.58 -9.93 -27.61
C LEU A 18 5.62 -9.15 -28.44
N ASP A 19 5.18 -8.24 -29.30
CA ASP A 19 6.07 -7.42 -30.12
C ASP A 19 6.95 -6.49 -29.26
N MET A 20 6.40 -5.89 -28.21
CA MET A 20 7.18 -5.10 -27.24
C MET A 20 8.22 -5.94 -26.52
N LYS A 21 7.85 -7.15 -26.06
CA LYS A 21 8.78 -8.09 -25.39
C LYS A 21 9.88 -8.56 -26.34
N ASN A 22 9.53 -8.89 -27.58
CA ASN A 22 10.50 -9.22 -28.63
C ASN A 22 11.47 -8.07 -28.90
N GLN A 23 10.97 -6.82 -28.89
CA GLN A 23 11.82 -5.65 -29.09
C GLN A 23 12.78 -5.43 -27.92
N ARG A 24 12.32 -5.60 -26.67
CA ARG A 24 13.17 -5.58 -25.49
C ARG A 24 14.30 -6.61 -25.59
N ASP A 25 13.96 -7.85 -25.96
CA ASP A 25 14.95 -8.93 -26.07
C ASP A 25 15.99 -8.64 -27.18
N LYS A 26 15.56 -8.05 -28.31
CA LYS A 26 16.48 -7.58 -29.36
C LYS A 26 17.40 -6.46 -28.87
N LEU A 27 16.91 -5.53 -28.04
CA LEU A 27 17.74 -4.48 -27.45
C LEU A 27 18.75 -5.05 -26.47
N HIS A 28 18.41 -6.05 -25.65
CA HIS A 28 19.38 -6.76 -24.81
C HIS A 28 20.47 -7.45 -25.64
N GLN A 29 20.10 -8.13 -26.72
CA GLN A 29 21.08 -8.74 -27.63
C GLN A 29 21.98 -7.68 -28.30
N TYR A 30 21.44 -6.49 -28.58
CA TYR A 30 22.21 -5.38 -29.12
C TYR A 30 23.18 -4.80 -28.08
N GLN A 31 22.72 -4.63 -26.83
CA GLN A 31 23.51 -4.19 -25.68
C GLN A 31 24.71 -5.13 -25.48
N GLN A 32 24.47 -6.45 -25.39
CA GLN A 32 25.55 -7.44 -25.26
C GLN A 32 26.58 -7.37 -26.39
N ARG A 33 26.12 -7.20 -27.64
CA ARG A 33 27.02 -7.05 -28.80
C ARG A 33 27.86 -5.78 -28.69
N ILE A 34 27.29 -4.65 -28.29
CA ILE A 34 28.05 -3.40 -28.12
C ILE A 34 29.05 -3.52 -26.97
N THR A 35 28.70 -4.18 -25.86
CA THR A 35 29.62 -4.39 -24.74
C THR A 35 30.87 -5.14 -25.19
N ILE A 36 30.71 -6.24 -25.93
CA ILE A 36 31.83 -7.01 -26.50
C ILE A 36 32.71 -6.14 -27.40
N VAL A 37 32.10 -5.30 -28.26
CA VAL A 37 32.86 -4.40 -29.14
C VAL A 37 33.60 -3.34 -28.33
N THR A 38 32.96 -2.79 -27.30
CA THR A 38 33.55 -1.77 -26.41
C THR A 38 34.75 -2.34 -25.67
N ASP A 39 34.64 -3.56 -25.15
CA ASP A 39 35.74 -4.26 -24.47
C ASP A 39 36.91 -4.50 -25.43
N ARG A 40 36.62 -4.97 -26.64
CA ARG A 40 37.65 -5.14 -27.69
C ARG A 40 38.34 -3.82 -28.06
N GLU A 41 37.62 -2.71 -28.10
CA GLU A 41 38.22 -1.39 -28.34
C GLU A 41 39.09 -0.92 -27.17
N THR A 42 38.79 -1.32 -25.94
CA THR A 42 39.69 -1.08 -24.80
C THR A 42 40.98 -1.87 -24.90
N GLU A 43 40.92 -3.14 -25.34
CA GLU A 43 42.09 -3.97 -25.55
C GLU A 43 42.98 -3.39 -26.66
N ILE A 44 42.39 -3.04 -27.81
CA ILE A 44 43.10 -2.40 -28.92
C ILE A 44 43.75 -1.08 -28.45
N ALA A 45 43.05 -0.27 -27.66
CA ALA A 45 43.62 0.95 -27.12
C ALA A 45 44.83 0.68 -26.20
N ARG A 46 44.76 -0.35 -25.34
CA ARG A 46 45.88 -0.78 -24.48
C ARG A 46 47.07 -1.26 -25.31
N GLU A 47 46.83 -2.08 -26.35
CA GLU A 47 47.88 -2.57 -27.23
C GLU A 47 48.56 -1.45 -28.01
N CYS A 48 47.80 -0.49 -28.55
CA CYS A 48 48.37 0.66 -29.25
C CYS A 48 49.21 1.55 -28.32
N LEU A 49 48.78 1.72 -27.06
CA LEU A 49 49.58 2.43 -26.06
C LEU A 49 50.89 1.70 -25.73
N ALA A 50 50.85 0.38 -25.59
CA ALA A 50 52.05 -0.43 -25.35
C ALA A 50 53.06 -0.35 -26.51
N ARG A 51 52.57 -0.20 -27.76
CA ARG A 51 53.40 0.00 -28.95
C ARG A 51 53.87 1.44 -29.16
N GLY A 52 53.41 2.39 -28.35
CA GLY A 52 53.74 3.82 -28.48
C GLY A 52 52.93 4.59 -29.54
N ASP A 53 51.98 3.93 -30.21
CA ASP A 53 51.14 4.50 -31.28
C ASP A 53 49.99 5.35 -30.70
N LYS A 54 50.30 6.56 -30.22
CA LYS A 54 49.33 7.48 -29.58
C LYS A 54 48.14 7.86 -30.48
N SER A 55 48.36 8.05 -31.78
CA SER A 55 47.31 8.44 -32.73
C SER A 55 46.22 7.38 -32.89
N LYS A 56 46.62 6.10 -33.00
CA LYS A 56 45.69 4.96 -33.09
C LYS A 56 44.97 4.71 -31.76
N ALA A 57 45.68 4.85 -30.64
CA ALA A 57 45.06 4.75 -29.31
C ALA A 57 43.96 5.80 -29.12
N LEU A 58 44.18 7.06 -29.52
CA LEU A 58 43.16 8.10 -29.47
C LEU A 58 41.94 7.79 -30.35
N LEU A 59 42.16 7.24 -31.55
CA LEU A 59 41.06 6.83 -32.43
C LEU A 59 40.20 5.72 -31.80
N ALA A 60 40.84 4.69 -31.22
CA ALA A 60 40.15 3.61 -30.52
C ALA A 60 39.34 4.14 -29.33
N LEU A 61 39.89 5.07 -28.54
CA LEU A 61 39.18 5.70 -27.42
C LEU A 61 37.99 6.56 -27.87
N ARG A 62 38.09 7.27 -28.99
CA ARG A 62 36.95 8.02 -29.55
C ARG A 62 35.83 7.09 -29.99
N ARG A 63 36.18 5.98 -30.64
CA ARG A 63 35.20 4.97 -31.07
C ARG A 63 34.52 4.30 -29.88
N LYS A 64 35.29 4.02 -28.81
CA LYS A 64 34.77 3.51 -27.54
C LYS A 64 33.76 4.48 -26.94
N LYS A 65 34.10 5.78 -26.87
CA LYS A 65 33.20 6.81 -26.33
C LYS A 65 31.90 6.93 -27.12
N PHE A 66 31.97 6.79 -28.45
CA PHE A 66 30.78 6.76 -29.30
C PHE A 66 29.89 5.55 -29.00
N GLN A 67 30.47 4.37 -28.86
CA GLN A 67 29.74 3.15 -28.49
C GLN A 67 29.12 3.23 -27.11
N GLN A 68 29.82 3.80 -26.12
CA GLN A 68 29.27 4.05 -24.79
C GLN A 68 28.08 5.01 -24.83
N SER A 69 28.13 6.06 -25.66
CA SER A 69 26.98 6.94 -25.85
C SER A 69 25.80 6.21 -26.49
N LEU A 70 26.07 5.30 -27.42
CA LEU A 70 25.03 4.49 -28.05
C LEU A 70 24.41 3.50 -27.06
N LEU A 71 25.23 2.85 -26.24
CA LEU A 71 24.79 1.96 -25.16
C LEU A 71 23.90 2.71 -24.17
N ALA A 72 24.30 3.90 -23.72
CA ALA A 72 23.48 4.72 -22.83
C ALA A 72 22.12 5.10 -23.42
N LYS A 73 22.06 5.38 -24.73
CA LYS A 73 20.78 5.62 -25.43
C LYS A 73 19.92 4.35 -25.49
N THR A 74 20.54 3.20 -25.74
CA THR A 74 19.85 1.91 -25.74
C THR A 74 19.29 1.57 -24.37
N ASP A 75 20.05 1.79 -23.30
CA ASP A 75 19.59 1.56 -21.93
C ASP A 75 18.37 2.43 -21.58
N ALA A 76 18.39 3.71 -21.95
CA ALA A 76 17.25 4.62 -21.76
C ALA A 76 16.00 4.16 -22.55
N GLN A 77 16.18 3.68 -23.78
CA GLN A 77 15.10 3.11 -24.58
C GLN A 77 14.55 1.81 -23.99
N LEU A 78 15.43 0.98 -23.43
CA LEU A 78 15.07 -0.28 -22.79
C LEU A 78 14.24 -0.03 -21.53
N GLN A 79 14.66 0.90 -20.68
CA GLN A 79 13.89 1.34 -19.52
C GLN A 79 12.50 1.84 -19.93
N THR A 80 12.43 2.67 -20.97
CA THR A 80 11.15 3.18 -21.48
C THR A 80 10.22 2.05 -21.95
N LEU A 81 10.76 1.01 -22.60
CA LEU A 81 10.00 -0.16 -23.05
C LEU A 81 9.53 -1.04 -21.88
N GLU A 82 10.33 -1.19 -20.85
CA GLU A 82 9.96 -1.92 -19.62
C GLU A 82 8.84 -1.21 -18.87
N GLU A 83 8.94 0.11 -18.69
CA GLU A 83 7.90 0.94 -18.09
C GLU A 83 6.59 0.85 -18.89
N LEU A 84 6.67 0.94 -20.22
CA LEU A 84 5.50 0.82 -21.09
C LEU A 84 4.86 -0.58 -21.00
N THR A 85 5.68 -1.64 -21.00
CA THR A 85 5.20 -3.02 -20.89
C THR A 85 4.48 -3.23 -19.56
N SER A 86 5.09 -2.80 -18.44
CA SER A 86 4.48 -2.87 -17.11
C SER A 86 3.18 -2.07 -17.03
N SER A 87 3.13 -0.89 -17.66
CA SER A 87 1.93 -0.05 -17.70
C SER A 87 0.79 -0.72 -18.46
N VAL A 88 1.10 -1.38 -19.58
CA VAL A 88 0.11 -2.12 -20.37
C VAL A 88 -0.41 -3.35 -19.62
N GLU A 89 0.48 -4.11 -18.97
CA GLU A 89 0.08 -5.25 -18.14
C GLU A 89 -0.81 -4.79 -16.96
N PHE A 90 -0.47 -3.67 -16.32
CA PHE A 90 -1.32 -3.09 -15.28
C PHE A 90 -2.69 -2.63 -15.83
N ALA A 91 -2.73 -2.01 -17.01
CA ALA A 91 -3.98 -1.61 -17.64
C ALA A 91 -4.88 -2.81 -17.99
N GLN A 92 -4.30 -3.97 -18.33
CA GLN A 92 -5.07 -5.22 -18.50
C GLN A 92 -5.73 -5.66 -17.20
N VAL A 93 -5.00 -5.66 -16.09
CA VAL A 93 -5.57 -5.97 -14.77
C VAL A 93 -6.66 -4.96 -14.39
N GLN A 94 -6.42 -3.67 -14.65
CA GLN A 94 -7.40 -2.62 -14.37
C GLN A 94 -8.71 -2.79 -15.16
N LYS A 95 -8.62 -3.27 -16.41
CA LYS A 95 -9.81 -3.62 -17.21
C LYS A 95 -10.62 -4.74 -16.55
N ASP A 96 -9.96 -5.76 -16.04
CA ASP A 96 -10.64 -6.90 -15.39
C ASP A 96 -11.29 -6.47 -14.06
N VAL A 97 -10.60 -5.64 -13.27
CA VAL A 97 -11.16 -5.03 -12.06
C VAL A 97 -12.40 -4.18 -12.40
N MET A 98 -12.34 -3.38 -13.45
CA MET A 98 -13.48 -2.58 -13.91
C MET A 98 -14.67 -3.47 -14.30
N PHE A 99 -14.43 -4.59 -14.99
CA PHE A 99 -15.47 -5.54 -15.34
C PHE A 99 -16.10 -6.21 -14.11
N GLY A 100 -15.27 -6.54 -13.10
CA GLY A 100 -15.73 -7.03 -11.80
C GLY A 100 -16.62 -6.02 -11.07
N LEU A 101 -16.20 -4.75 -11.02
CA LEU A 101 -17.00 -3.66 -10.42
C LEU A 101 -18.33 -3.44 -11.15
N GLN A 102 -18.34 -3.52 -12.49
CA GLN A 102 -19.56 -3.43 -13.28
C GLN A 102 -20.53 -4.58 -12.97
N GLN A 103 -20.03 -5.81 -12.83
CA GLN A 103 -20.85 -6.95 -12.43
C GLN A 103 -21.36 -6.80 -11.00
N GLY A 104 -20.50 -6.43 -10.04
CA GLY A 104 -20.90 -6.17 -8.66
C GLY A 104 -21.98 -5.09 -8.58
N THR A 105 -21.85 -4.01 -9.36
CA THR A 105 -22.86 -2.96 -9.44
C THR A 105 -24.19 -3.47 -10.01
N LYS A 106 -24.17 -4.35 -11.02
CA LYS A 106 -25.40 -4.96 -11.55
C LYS A 106 -26.09 -5.84 -10.51
N VAL A 107 -25.33 -6.66 -9.78
CA VAL A 107 -25.85 -7.50 -8.70
C VAL A 107 -26.43 -6.64 -7.57
N LEU A 108 -25.72 -5.60 -7.14
CA LEU A 108 -26.23 -4.66 -6.13
C LEU A 108 -27.52 -3.97 -6.57
N LYS A 109 -27.62 -3.56 -7.85
CA LYS A 109 -28.86 -2.99 -8.40
C LYS A 109 -30.02 -3.99 -8.37
N GLN A 110 -29.75 -5.26 -8.66
CA GLN A 110 -30.78 -6.30 -8.58
C GLN A 110 -31.22 -6.54 -7.14
N ILE A 111 -30.27 -6.68 -6.21
CA ILE A 111 -30.57 -6.82 -4.77
C ILE A 111 -31.37 -5.62 -4.25
N ASN A 112 -30.98 -4.40 -4.61
CA ASN A 112 -31.72 -3.20 -4.23
C ASN A 112 -33.13 -3.17 -4.83
N ALA A 113 -33.32 -3.68 -6.05
CA ALA A 113 -34.65 -3.79 -6.65
C ALA A 113 -35.51 -4.86 -5.93
N GLU A 114 -34.92 -5.99 -5.57
CA GLU A 114 -35.59 -7.06 -4.80
C GLU A 114 -35.96 -6.62 -3.38
N MET A 115 -35.12 -5.80 -2.73
CA MET A 115 -35.42 -5.18 -1.43
C MET A 115 -36.42 -4.01 -1.50
N GLY A 116 -37.02 -3.76 -2.67
CA GLY A 116 -38.06 -2.76 -2.87
C GLY A 116 -37.56 -1.33 -3.08
N GLY A 117 -36.27 -1.17 -3.39
CA GLY A 117 -35.66 0.10 -3.78
C GLY A 117 -35.72 1.16 -2.68
N ILE A 118 -35.70 2.43 -3.11
CA ILE A 118 -35.81 3.58 -2.20
C ILE A 118 -37.21 3.64 -1.58
N GLU A 119 -38.25 3.27 -2.34
CA GLU A 119 -39.65 3.31 -1.90
C GLU A 119 -39.91 2.41 -0.69
N ASN A 120 -39.36 1.19 -0.66
CA ASN A 120 -39.51 0.32 0.50
C ASN A 120 -38.68 0.80 1.71
N VAL A 121 -37.51 1.40 1.48
CA VAL A 121 -36.74 2.04 2.56
C VAL A 121 -37.52 3.24 3.14
N GLU A 122 -38.10 4.09 2.31
CA GLU A 122 -38.94 5.22 2.73
C GLU A 122 -40.19 4.74 3.49
N LYS A 123 -40.87 3.69 3.02
CA LYS A 123 -42.01 3.08 3.71
C LYS A 123 -41.63 2.53 5.08
N LEU A 124 -40.49 1.83 5.17
CA LEU A 124 -40.02 1.23 6.42
C LEU A 124 -39.56 2.30 7.42
N MET A 125 -38.99 3.42 6.96
CA MET A 125 -38.71 4.57 7.82
C MET A 125 -40.00 5.23 8.32
N GLY A 126 -41.00 5.42 7.45
CA GLY A 126 -42.32 5.93 7.84
C GLY A 126 -43.02 5.05 8.87
N GLU A 127 -43.07 3.74 8.65
CA GLU A 127 -43.64 2.77 9.59
C GLU A 127 -42.88 2.76 10.94
N ASN A 128 -41.57 2.98 10.94
CA ASN A 128 -40.77 3.07 12.17
C ASN A 128 -41.06 4.38 12.94
N GLU A 129 -41.19 5.50 12.24
CA GLU A 129 -41.56 6.78 12.84
C GLU A 129 -42.97 6.74 13.42
N GLU A 130 -43.92 6.13 12.73
CA GLU A 130 -45.29 5.88 13.21
C GLU A 130 -45.29 4.96 14.44
N ALA A 131 -44.57 3.84 14.41
CA ALA A 131 -44.45 2.94 15.55
C ALA A 131 -43.82 3.62 16.78
N ARG A 132 -42.83 4.51 16.56
CA ARG A 132 -42.24 5.33 17.62
C ARG A 132 -43.18 6.42 18.14
N ALA A 133 -44.02 6.99 17.28
CA ALA A 133 -45.05 7.92 17.70
C ALA A 133 -46.09 7.21 18.57
N TYR A 134 -46.57 6.04 18.13
CA TYR A 134 -47.50 5.22 18.88
C TYR A 134 -46.94 4.74 20.22
N GLN A 135 -45.66 4.30 20.24
CA GLN A 135 -45.01 3.96 21.51
C GLN A 135 -44.95 5.17 22.45
N ARG A 136 -44.63 6.36 21.95
CA ARG A 136 -44.61 7.58 22.77
C ARG A 136 -45.99 7.94 23.28
N GLU A 137 -47.02 7.79 22.46
CA GLU A 137 -48.42 7.99 22.86
C GLU A 137 -48.84 6.99 23.95
N ILE A 138 -48.44 5.71 23.85
CA ILE A 138 -48.66 4.72 24.92
C ILE A 138 -47.90 5.13 26.18
N SER A 139 -46.64 5.52 26.07
CA SER A 139 -45.84 5.98 27.21
C SER A 139 -46.45 7.22 27.88
N GLU A 140 -47.01 8.15 27.10
CA GLU A 140 -47.67 9.35 27.61
C GLU A 140 -49.03 9.03 28.24
N MET A 141 -49.82 8.12 27.65
CA MET A 141 -51.06 7.64 28.26
C MET A 141 -50.79 6.86 29.56
N LEU A 142 -49.75 6.02 29.59
CA LEU A 142 -49.37 5.27 30.78
C LEU A 142 -48.87 6.22 31.88
N GLY A 143 -47.99 7.16 31.55
CA GLY A 143 -47.52 8.18 32.50
C GLY A 143 -48.60 9.20 32.90
N GLY A 144 -49.64 9.41 32.09
CA GLY A 144 -50.76 10.28 32.43
C GLY A 144 -51.89 9.60 33.21
N GLN A 145 -51.94 8.26 33.25
CA GLN A 145 -52.94 7.49 33.99
C GLN A 145 -52.45 6.92 35.32
N MET A 146 -51.15 6.92 35.60
CA MET A 146 -50.64 6.51 36.91
C MET A 146 -50.95 7.58 37.96
N SER A 147 -51.53 7.17 39.10
CA SER A 147 -51.64 8.02 40.28
C SER A 147 -50.25 8.18 40.90
N ASN A 148 -49.97 9.29 41.60
CA ASN A 148 -48.72 9.44 42.34
C ASN A 148 -48.46 8.27 43.31
N GLN A 149 -49.52 7.62 43.81
CA GLN A 149 -49.39 6.42 44.66
C GLN A 149 -48.95 5.18 43.87
N ASP A 150 -49.39 5.03 42.61
CA ASP A 150 -48.98 3.93 41.75
C ASP A 150 -47.52 4.15 41.29
N GLU A 151 -47.09 5.40 41.12
CA GLU A 151 -45.69 5.74 40.84
C GLU A 151 -44.78 5.42 42.03
N ASP A 152 -45.18 5.79 43.25
CA ASP A 152 -44.45 5.46 44.49
C ASP A 152 -44.33 3.93 44.68
N GLU A 153 -45.40 3.15 44.44
CA GLU A 153 -45.37 1.68 44.54
C GLU A 153 -44.42 1.04 43.49
N VAL A 154 -44.37 1.60 42.28
CA VAL A 154 -43.47 1.11 41.21
C VAL A 154 -42.01 1.50 41.48
N GLU A 155 -41.76 2.68 42.06
CA GLU A 155 -40.41 3.08 42.50
C GLU A 155 -39.91 2.16 43.62
N ASP A 156 -40.77 1.83 44.60
CA ASP A 156 -40.43 0.88 45.67
C ASP A 156 -40.11 -0.53 45.12
N GLU A 157 -40.88 -1.03 44.14
CA GLU A 157 -40.59 -2.31 43.47
C GLU A 157 -39.30 -2.27 42.65
N LEU A 158 -39.00 -1.14 42.00
CA LEU A 158 -37.74 -0.93 41.26
C LEU A 158 -36.55 -0.95 42.22
N GLU A 159 -36.63 -0.25 43.35
CA GLU A 159 -35.58 -0.24 44.38
C GLU A 159 -35.32 -1.64 44.96
N ALA A 160 -36.39 -2.43 45.16
CA ALA A 160 -36.27 -3.82 45.59
C ALA A 160 -35.53 -4.69 44.56
N LEU A 161 -35.87 -4.58 43.28
CA LEU A 161 -35.20 -5.30 42.19
C LEU A 161 -33.75 -4.85 41.98
N GLU A 162 -33.48 -3.55 42.09
CA GLU A 162 -32.12 -3.01 42.06
C GLU A 162 -31.31 -3.53 43.25
N GLY A 163 -31.89 -3.60 44.45
CA GLY A 163 -31.28 -4.20 45.64
C GLY A 163 -30.96 -5.69 45.47
N GLU A 164 -31.83 -6.46 44.81
CA GLU A 164 -31.57 -7.88 44.49
C GLU A 164 -30.45 -8.04 43.45
N ILE A 165 -30.41 -7.19 42.42
CA ILE A 165 -29.37 -7.21 41.37
C ILE A 165 -28.02 -6.69 41.89
N LEU A 166 -28.02 -5.65 42.73
CA LEU A 166 -26.82 -5.12 43.38
C LEU A 166 -26.34 -6.04 44.51
N GLY A 167 -27.24 -6.65 45.27
CA GLY A 167 -26.91 -7.66 46.28
C GLY A 167 -26.25 -8.89 45.65
N SER A 168 -26.78 -9.38 44.52
CA SER A 168 -26.16 -10.46 43.75
C SER A 168 -24.83 -10.05 43.09
N LYS A 169 -24.68 -8.80 42.61
CA LYS A 169 -23.38 -8.27 42.14
C LYS A 169 -22.38 -8.01 43.26
N ALA A 170 -22.81 -7.73 44.48
CA ALA A 170 -21.94 -7.55 45.63
C ALA A 170 -21.38 -8.89 46.14
N GLU A 171 -22.12 -9.99 45.97
CA GLU A 171 -21.62 -11.34 46.22
C GLU A 171 -20.62 -11.82 45.13
N GLU A 172 -20.68 -11.26 43.91
CA GLU A 172 -19.70 -11.51 42.83
C GLU A 172 -18.50 -10.56 42.83
N ALA A 173 -18.34 -9.72 43.86
CA ALA A 173 -17.12 -8.95 44.08
C ALA A 173 -16.00 -9.86 44.60
N VAL A 174 -15.43 -10.66 43.71
CA VAL A 174 -14.21 -11.44 43.93
C VAL A 174 -13.09 -10.48 44.38
N GLU A 175 -12.48 -10.74 45.55
CA GLU A 175 -11.29 -10.03 46.00
C GLU A 175 -10.17 -10.17 44.95
N PHE A 176 -9.85 -9.09 44.25
CA PHE A 176 -8.68 -9.04 43.39
C PHE A 176 -7.41 -8.92 44.26
N PRO A 177 -6.35 -9.70 43.99
CA PRO A 177 -5.11 -9.59 44.73
C PRO A 177 -4.43 -8.24 44.44
N ASP A 178 -3.89 -7.64 45.50
CA ASP A 178 -3.29 -6.30 45.49
C ASP A 178 -2.13 -6.22 44.49
N ALA A 179 -2.15 -5.19 43.63
CA ALA A 179 -1.18 -5.05 42.55
C ALA A 179 0.20 -4.60 43.09
N PRO A 180 1.32 -5.18 42.63
CA PRO A 180 2.64 -4.88 43.17
C PRO A 180 3.08 -3.44 42.88
N GLN A 181 3.29 -2.62 43.93
CA GLN A 181 3.62 -1.19 43.86
C GLN A 181 5.10 -0.86 43.54
N LYS A 182 5.83 -1.74 42.84
CA LYS A 182 7.23 -1.43 42.45
C LYS A 182 7.29 -0.91 41.02
N GLU A 183 7.61 0.38 40.89
CA GLU A 183 7.93 1.00 39.60
C GLU A 183 9.05 0.24 38.88
N PRO A 184 8.88 -0.11 37.58
CA PRO A 184 9.93 -0.74 36.81
C PRO A 184 11.04 0.28 36.47
N VAL A 185 12.26 -0.03 36.90
CA VAL A 185 13.48 0.73 36.58
C VAL A 185 13.84 0.61 35.09
N PHE A 186 13.30 1.50 34.25
CA PHE A 186 13.78 1.74 32.87
C PHE A 186 14.74 2.94 32.81
N ALA A 187 15.88 2.87 33.53
CA ALA A 187 16.89 3.93 33.54
C ALA A 187 18.12 3.64 32.64
N GLY A 188 18.22 2.43 32.06
CA GLY A 188 19.40 1.98 31.31
C GLY A 188 19.44 2.39 29.84
N GLU A 189 18.31 2.30 29.14
CA GLU A 189 18.29 2.41 27.67
C GLU A 189 18.34 3.86 27.16
N LEU A 190 17.75 4.82 27.89
CA LEU A 190 17.76 6.23 27.52
C LEU A 190 19.17 6.84 27.53
N LYS A 191 20.05 6.38 28.44
CA LYS A 191 21.45 6.84 28.51
C LYS A 191 22.29 6.28 27.36
N ALA A 192 22.04 5.03 26.93
CA ALA A 192 22.73 4.41 25.82
C ALA A 192 22.40 5.10 24.48
N VAL A 193 21.12 5.44 24.25
CA VAL A 193 20.68 6.17 23.04
C VAL A 193 21.27 7.58 23.00
N GLY A 194 21.32 8.28 24.14
CA GLY A 194 21.94 9.61 24.25
C GLY A 194 23.44 9.59 23.94
N GLN A 195 24.18 8.62 24.46
CA GLN A 195 25.63 8.47 24.22
C GLN A 195 25.96 8.08 22.78
N GLN A 196 25.14 7.23 22.15
CA GLN A 196 25.31 6.87 20.74
C GLN A 196 25.06 8.07 19.81
N LYS A 197 24.04 8.88 20.09
CA LYS A 197 23.71 10.08 19.31
C LYS A 197 24.81 11.16 19.44
N ALA A 198 25.40 11.30 20.64
CA ALA A 198 26.55 12.20 20.86
C ALA A 198 27.81 11.74 20.10
N ARG A 199 28.13 10.44 20.13
CA ARG A 199 29.26 9.86 19.38
C ARG A 199 29.08 9.97 17.85
N ALA A 200 27.86 9.80 17.36
CA ALA A 200 27.55 9.97 15.94
C ALA A 200 27.73 11.43 15.49
N ARG A 201 27.31 12.40 16.31
CA ARG A 201 27.47 13.83 16.03
C ARG A 201 28.94 14.27 16.06
N ALA A 202 29.74 13.72 16.98
CA ALA A 202 31.18 13.96 17.03
C ALA A 202 31.91 13.41 15.79
N ARG A 203 31.59 12.18 15.35
CA ARG A 203 32.16 11.61 14.12
C ARG A 203 31.74 12.37 12.85
N ALA A 204 30.52 12.90 12.82
CA ALA A 204 30.07 13.72 11.70
C ALA A 204 30.81 15.07 11.65
N ALA A 205 31.04 15.70 12.81
CA ALA A 205 31.81 16.94 12.89
C ALA A 205 33.28 16.73 12.53
N GLU A 206 33.89 15.62 12.95
CA GLU A 206 35.27 15.25 12.61
C GLU A 206 35.46 14.97 11.12
N ARG A 207 34.49 14.30 10.48
CA ARG A 207 34.48 14.09 9.01
C ARG A 207 34.28 15.41 8.25
N ALA A 208 33.43 16.30 8.74
CA ALA A 208 33.24 17.62 8.13
C ALA A 208 34.50 18.49 8.29
N ALA A 209 35.20 18.42 9.42
CA ALA A 209 36.46 19.11 9.65
C ALA A 209 37.60 18.54 8.79
N ALA A 210 37.66 17.22 8.61
CA ALA A 210 38.64 16.58 7.72
C ALA A 210 38.40 16.94 6.24
N GLN A 211 37.13 17.05 5.81
CA GLN A 211 36.78 17.51 4.46
C GLN A 211 37.06 19.01 4.24
N ALA A 212 37.01 19.82 5.30
CA ALA A 212 37.36 21.24 5.24
C ALA A 212 38.88 21.51 5.30
N ALA A 213 39.69 20.51 5.68
CA ALA A 213 41.14 20.63 5.85
C ALA A 213 41.97 20.10 4.66
N GLU A 214 41.35 19.57 3.60
CA GLU A 214 42.07 19.31 2.35
C GLU A 214 42.17 20.61 1.52
N PRO A 215 43.37 21.18 1.31
CA PRO A 215 43.53 22.39 0.52
C PRO A 215 43.35 22.06 -0.97
N MET A 216 42.39 22.72 -1.61
CA MET A 216 42.36 22.92 -3.06
C MET A 216 43.68 23.57 -3.49
N PHE A 217 44.52 22.81 -4.17
CA PHE A 217 45.61 23.34 -4.97
C PHE A 217 45.03 24.24 -6.06
N ALA A 218 45.28 25.55 -5.94
CA ALA A 218 45.40 26.50 -7.04
C ALA A 218 46.28 27.67 -6.58
#